data_AF-A0A1M4RVL4-F1
#
_entry.id   AF-A0A1M4RVL4-F1
#
_cell.length_a   1.000
_cell.length_b   1.000
_cell.length_c   1.000
_cell.angle_alpha   90.00
_cell.angle_beta   90.00
_cell.angle_gamma   90.00
#
_symmetry.space_group_name_H-M   'P 1'
#
loop_
_entity.id
_entity.type
_entity.pdbx_description
1 polymer ?
#
loop_
_entity_poly.entity_id
_entity_poly.type
_entity_poly.pdbx_seq_one_letter_code
_entity_poly.pdbx_strand_id
1 'polypeptide(L)' 'MDHIRYSELSSLFSRSTADLVYVSCFPDRSVIRRFLPDLAWETEVWLASEPTHMIHLNGEKFLGPYHH' A
#
# COMPACT_ATOMS: atom_id res chain seq x y z
N MET A 1 -7.05 2.68 -1.12
CA MET A 1 -7.77 1.47 -1.57
C MET A 1 -8.39 0.84 -0.33
N ASP A 2 -9.69 0.54 -0.34
CA ASP A 2 -10.35 -0.18 0.76
C ASP A 2 -10.33 -1.70 0.56
N HIS A 3 -10.81 -2.45 1.56
CA HIS A 3 -10.79 -3.92 1.52
C HIS A 3 -11.64 -4.53 0.39
N ILE A 4 -12.73 -3.85 -0.01
CA ILE A 4 -13.61 -4.31 -1.09
C ILE A 4 -12.84 -4.20 -2.40
N ARG A 5 -12.24 -3.03 -2.64
CA ARG A 5 -11.48 -2.76 -3.86
C ARG A 5 -10.25 -3.66 -3.97
N TYR A 6 -9.59 -3.95 -2.84
CA TYR A 6 -8.51 -4.93 -2.79
C TYR A 6 -8.98 -6.30 -3.30
N SER A 7 -10.07 -6.83 -2.74
CA SER A 7 -10.62 -8.14 -3.14
C SER A 7 -11.03 -8.19 -4.61
N GLU A 8 -11.68 -7.13 -5.12
CA GLU A 8 -12.06 -7.01 -6.52
C GLU A 8 -10.84 -7.05 -7.45
N LEU A 9 -9.80 -6.30 -7.13
CA LEU A 9 -8.58 -6.24 -7.95
C LEU A 9 -7.79 -7.55 -7.87
N SER A 10 -7.72 -8.19 -6.70
CA SER A 10 -7.09 -9.50 -6.53
C SER A 10 -7.80 -10.57 -7.38
N SER A 11 -9.14 -10.53 -7.44
CA SER A 11 -9.92 -11.41 -8.31
C SER A 11 -9.69 -11.09 -9.79
N LEU A 12 -9.73 -9.81 -10.16
CA LEU A 12 -9.55 -9.34 -11.54
C LEU A 12 -8.19 -9.77 -12.12
N PHE A 13 -7.14 -9.71 -11.30
CA PHE A 13 -5.77 -10.05 -11.68
C PHE A 13 -5.33 -11.45 -11.24
N SER A 14 -6.27 -12.32 -10.86
CA SER A 14 -5.98 -13.71 -10.41
C SER A 14 -5.23 -14.59 -11.42
N ARG A 15 -5.20 -14.19 -12.70
CA ARG A 15 -4.46 -14.88 -13.77
C ARG A 15 -3.12 -14.23 -14.12
N SER A 16 -2.72 -13.18 -13.38
CA SER A 16 -1.40 -12.59 -13.53
C SER A 16 -0.33 -13.61 -13.16
N THR A 17 0.69 -13.74 -14.00
CA THR A 17 1.88 -14.54 -13.70
C THR A 17 2.94 -13.76 -12.94
N ALA A 18 2.78 -12.43 -12.83
CA ALA A 18 3.61 -11.56 -12.03
C ALA A 18 2.98 -11.34 -10.65
N ASP A 19 3.84 -11.17 -9.64
CA ASP A 19 3.43 -10.77 -8.29
C ASP A 19 2.75 -9.39 -8.32
N LEU A 20 1.64 -9.26 -7.60
CA LEU A 20 0.85 -8.04 -7.57
C LEU A 20 1.27 -7.17 -6.39
N VAL A 21 1.46 -5.88 -6.67
CA VAL A 21 1.70 -4.85 -5.65
C VAL A 21 0.66 -3.75 -5.83
N TYR A 22 -0.07 -3.46 -4.76
CA TYR A 22 -1.11 -2.44 -4.78
C TYR A 22 -0.63 -1.18 -4.08
N VAL A 23 -0.61 -0.05 -4.79
CA VAL A 23 -0.10 1.22 -4.25
C VAL A 23 -1.22 2.27 -4.26
N SER A 24 -1.54 2.83 -3.10
CA SER A 24 -2.38 4.03 -2.99
C SER A 24 -1.48 5.27 -2.93
N CYS A 25 -1.68 6.24 -3.82
CA CYS A 25 -0.85 7.44 -3.91
C CYS A 25 -1.56 8.67 -3.35
N PHE A 26 -0.88 9.44 -2.50
CA PHE A 26 -1.40 10.68 -1.92
C PHE A 26 -0.39 11.83 -2.07
N PRO A 27 -0.84 13.10 -2.03
CA PRO A 27 0.09 14.23 -2.08
C PRO A 27 0.98 14.29 -0.82
N ASP A 28 0.39 14.09 0.36
CA ASP A 28 1.10 14.23 1.64
C ASP A 28 0.41 13.51 2.82
N ARG A 29 1.09 13.57 3.98
CA ARG A 29 0.65 12.98 5.25
C ARG A 29 -0.66 13.58 5.78
N SER A 30 -0.95 14.84 5.47
CA SER A 30 -2.18 15.50 5.93
C SER A 30 -3.41 14.91 5.24
N VAL A 31 -3.27 14.55 3.96
CA VAL A 31 -4.35 13.95 3.16
C VAL A 31 -4.56 12.50 3.56
N ILE A 32 -3.52 11.66 3.56
CA ILE A 32 -3.64 10.22 3.90
C ILE A 32 -4.25 10.00 5.29
N ARG A 33 -4.01 10.88 6.27
CA ARG A 33 -4.51 10.72 7.64
C ARG A 33 -6.03 10.48 7.71
N ARG A 34 -6.80 11.06 6.77
CA ARG A 34 -8.26 10.88 6.70
C ARG A 34 -8.67 9.53 6.14
N PHE A 35 -7.82 8.92 5.31
CA PHE A 35 -8.10 7.66 4.61
C PHE A 35 -7.44 6.46 5.30
N LEU A 36 -6.46 6.68 6.17
CA LEU A 36 -5.70 5.63 6.84
C LEU A 36 -6.58 4.53 7.49
N PRO A 37 -7.71 4.84 8.16
CA PRO A 37 -8.58 3.81 8.74
C PRO A 37 -9.23 2.89 7.71
N ASP A 38 -9.42 3.36 6.48
CA ASP A 38 -10.10 2.63 5.41
C ASP A 38 -9.11 1.89 4.50
N LEU A 39 -7.81 2.15 4.61
CA LEU A 39 -6.81 1.53 3.76
C LEU A 39 -6.68 0.03 4.07
N ALA A 40 -6.73 -0.79 3.02
CA ALA A 40 -6.54 -2.23 3.13
C ALA A 40 -5.13 -2.57 3.63
N TRP A 41 -5.04 -3.55 4.53
CA TRP A 41 -3.79 -4.25 4.84
C TRP A 41 -3.22 -4.94 3.59
N GLU A 42 -1.95 -5.33 3.64
CA GLU A 42 -1.21 -5.96 2.53
C GLU A 42 -1.14 -5.06 1.29
N THR A 43 -1.13 -3.74 1.49
CA THR A 43 -0.98 -2.74 0.44
C THR A 43 0.07 -1.70 0.81
N GLU A 44 0.49 -0.94 -0.20
CA GLU A 44 1.51 0.08 -0.10
C GLU A 44 0.92 1.48 -0.22
N VAL A 45 1.57 2.44 0.43
CA VAL A 45 1.27 3.86 0.26
C VAL A 45 2.50 4.64 -0.15
N TRP A 46 2.34 5.46 -1.18
CA TRP A 46 3.34 6.40 -1.65
C TRP A 46 2.86 7.85 -1.47
N LEU A 47 3.77 8.72 -1.04
CA LEU A 47 3.48 10.14 -0.83
C LEU A 47 4.33 11.00 -1.77
N ALA A 48 3.70 11.92 -2.50
CA ALA A 48 4.43 12.81 -3.41
C ALA A 48 5.40 13.75 -2.69
N SER A 49 5.09 14.14 -1.45
CA SER A 49 5.96 14.95 -0.59
C SER A 49 7.17 14.21 -0.02
N GLU A 50 7.15 12.87 -0.01
CA GLU A 50 8.24 12.01 0.47
C GLU A 50 8.56 10.94 -0.59
N PRO A 51 8.98 11.35 -1.81
CA PRO A 51 8.95 10.47 -2.99
C PRO A 51 9.94 9.30 -2.90
N THR A 52 10.90 9.35 -1.99
CA THR A 52 11.91 8.32 -1.73
C THR A 52 11.48 7.29 -0.66
N HIS A 53 10.31 7.45 -0.07
CA HIS A 53 9.81 6.59 1.01
C HIS A 53 8.47 5.95 0.62
N MET A 54 8.16 4.81 1.25
CA MET A 54 6.85 4.19 1.21
C MET A 54 6.40 3.79 2.60
N ILE A 55 5.09 3.69 2.79
CA ILE A 55 4.48 3.13 4.00
C ILE A 55 3.89 1.76 3.64
N HIS A 56 4.40 0.72 4.30
CA HIS A 56 3.94 -0.66 4.16
C HIS A 56 2.83 -0.93 5.18
N LEU A 57 1.60 -1.16 4.71
CA LEU A 57 0.47 -1.50 5.59
C LEU A 57 0.43 -3.01 5.82
N ASN A 58 1.24 -3.47 6.78
CA ASN A 58 1.48 -4.88 7.10
C ASN A 58 2.16 -5.67 5.95
N GLY A 59 2.63 -6.86 6.29
CA GLY A 59 3.24 -7.81 5.38
C GLY A 59 4.24 -8.69 6.13
N GLU A 60 4.29 -9.96 5.79
CA GLU A 60 5.30 -10.91 6.30
C GLU A 60 6.74 -10.58 5.85
N LYS A 61 6.88 -9.60 4.94
CA LYS A 61 8.10 -9.30 4.20
C LYS A 61 9.09 -8.39 4.93
N PHE A 62 8.65 -7.59 5.90
CA PHE A 62 9.45 -6.48 6.43
C PHE A 62 9.49 -6.45 7.96
N LEU A 63 10.37 -7.26 8.54
CA LEU A 63 10.81 -7.12 9.93
C LEU A 63 12.33 -7.23 9.97
N GLY A 64 12.99 -6.17 10.44
CA GLY A 64 14.45 -6.11 10.53
C GLY A 64 14.94 -4.69 10.84
N PRO A 65 16.17 -4.53 11.33
CA PRO A 65 16.73 -3.21 11.62
C PRO A 65 16.98 -2.42 10.34
N TYR A 66 16.76 -1.11 10.40
CA TYR A 66 17.31 -0.20 9.40
C TYR A 66 18.83 -0.13 9.61
N HIS A 67 19.59 -0.55 8.61
CA HIS A 67 21.04 -0.33 8.58
C HIS A 67 21.30 1.05 7.97
N HIS A 68 22.08 1.86 8.70
CA HIS A 68 22.67 3.10 8.21
C HIS A 68 24.08 2.83 7.68
#